data_AF-W4Q3F0-F1
#
_entry.id   AF-W4Q3F0-F1
#
_cell.length_a   1.000
_cell.length_b   1.000
_cell.length_c   1.000
_cell.angle_alpha   90.00
_cell.angle_beta   90.00
_cell.angle_gamma   90.00
#
_symmetry.space_group_name_H-M   'P 1'
#
loop_
_entity.id
_entity.type
_entity.pdbx_description
1 polymer ?
#
loop_
_entity_poly.entity_id
_entity_poly.type
_entity_poly.pdbx_seq_one_letter_code
_entity_poly.pdbx_strand_id
1 'polypeptide(L)'
;MEAFLPYNNEFLMKESEILYYDPENEEVLLDEEAETISVYEVSFRGSDEQYRPLVLQHIEQMGLADHPNLNMDDVMESIEIERIDMTIFVDVETFDVHRFQTRFRYTVEILDEFRVIDESLLLRFQNHNEPVSIEEKIEG
;
A
#
# COMPACT_ATOMS: atom_id res chain seq x y z
N MET A 1 -8.91 -23.20 5.62
CA MET A 1 -8.88 -23.09 4.14
C MET A 1 -10.28 -22.87 3.55
N GLU A 2 -11.35 -23.54 4.04
CA GLU A 2 -12.73 -23.35 3.53
C GLU A 2 -13.31 -21.92 3.69
N ALA A 3 -12.88 -21.16 4.71
CA ALA A 3 -13.37 -19.80 4.97
C ALA A 3 -13.08 -18.78 3.85
N PHE A 4 -12.10 -19.06 2.98
CA PHE A 4 -11.70 -18.18 1.90
C PHE A 4 -12.22 -18.59 0.53
N LEU A 5 -12.94 -19.73 0.44
CA LEU A 5 -13.56 -20.19 -0.81
C LEU A 5 -14.46 -19.15 -1.50
N PRO A 6 -15.25 -18.32 -0.77
CA PRO A 6 -16.06 -17.28 -1.41
C PRO A 6 -15.24 -16.23 -2.16
N TYR A 7 -13.99 -16.01 -1.73
CA TYR A 7 -13.12 -14.93 -2.20
C TYR A 7 -12.04 -15.41 -3.16
N ASN A 8 -12.07 -16.69 -3.55
CA ASN A 8 -11.02 -17.33 -4.36
C ASN A 8 -10.84 -16.70 -5.76
N ASN A 9 -11.83 -15.91 -6.22
CA ASN A 9 -11.76 -15.15 -7.47
C ASN A 9 -11.36 -13.67 -7.27
N GLU A 10 -11.30 -13.19 -6.02
CA GLU A 10 -11.05 -11.79 -5.66
C GLU A 10 -9.56 -11.52 -5.36
N PHE A 11 -8.79 -12.56 -5.08
CA PHE A 11 -7.35 -12.45 -4.88
C PHE A 11 -6.59 -13.55 -5.64
N LEU A 12 -5.35 -13.22 -6.01
CA LEU A 12 -4.38 -14.18 -6.54
C LEU A 12 -3.28 -14.36 -5.51
N MET A 13 -3.01 -15.60 -5.13
CA MET A 13 -1.93 -15.94 -4.22
C MET A 13 -0.89 -16.80 -4.92
N LYS A 14 0.39 -16.49 -4.72
CA LYS A 14 1.50 -17.36 -5.09
C LYS A 14 2.57 -17.34 -3.98
N GLU A 15 3.32 -18.42 -3.87
CA GLU A 15 4.53 -18.42 -3.04
C GLU A 15 5.67 -17.69 -3.77
N SER A 16 6.44 -16.90 -3.04
CA SER A 16 7.58 -16.13 -3.54
C SER A 16 8.62 -15.94 -2.44
N GLU A 17 9.71 -15.24 -2.77
CA GLU A 17 10.76 -14.88 -1.82
C GLU A 17 10.97 -13.37 -1.89
N ILE A 18 11.09 -12.73 -0.73
CA ILE A 18 11.43 -11.30 -0.63
C ILE A 18 12.65 -11.13 0.25
N LEU A 19 13.38 -10.03 0.01
CA LEU A 19 14.42 -9.58 0.93
C LEU A 19 13.79 -9.25 2.28
N TYR A 20 14.36 -9.81 3.34
CA TYR A 20 14.07 -9.40 4.70
C TYR A 20 14.46 -7.93 4.85
N TYR A 21 13.53 -7.11 5.35
CA TYR A 21 13.81 -5.70 5.57
C TYR A 21 14.21 -5.49 7.02
N ASP A 22 15.47 -5.10 7.21
CA ASP A 22 16.01 -4.63 8.48
C ASP A 22 16.39 -3.13 8.37
N PRO A 23 15.60 -2.22 8.97
CA PRO A 23 15.90 -0.79 8.94
C PRO A 23 17.17 -0.41 9.71
N GLU A 24 17.64 -1.23 10.68
CA GLU A 24 18.90 -0.96 11.38
C GLU A 24 20.12 -1.23 10.47
N ASN A 25 19.93 -1.98 9.39
CA ASN A 25 20.95 -2.39 8.44
C ASN A 25 20.66 -1.90 6.99
N GLU A 26 19.90 -0.81 6.83
CA GLU A 26 19.45 -0.31 5.52
C GLU A 26 20.60 0.01 4.54
N GLU A 27 21.80 0.33 5.04
CA GLU A 27 23.01 0.57 4.21
C GLU A 27 23.72 -0.71 3.73
N VAL A 28 23.42 -1.89 4.29
CA VAL A 28 24.16 -3.15 4.02
C VAL A 28 23.53 -3.99 2.91
N LEU A 29 22.30 -3.67 2.48
CA LEU A 29 21.52 -4.45 1.49
C LEU A 29 22.07 -4.41 0.05
N LEU A 30 23.22 -3.77 -0.19
CA LEU A 30 23.92 -3.77 -1.47
C LEU A 30 25.07 -4.79 -1.54
N ASP A 31 25.47 -5.41 -0.43
CA ASP A 31 26.55 -6.42 -0.37
C ASP A 31 25.98 -7.83 -0.13
N GLU A 32 25.99 -8.63 -1.20
CA GLU A 32 25.98 -10.10 -1.41
C GLU A 32 25.31 -11.12 -0.44
N GLU A 33 24.85 -10.79 0.78
CA GLU A 33 24.22 -11.74 1.72
C GLU A 33 22.92 -11.21 2.36
N ALA A 34 22.04 -10.61 1.56
CA ALA A 34 20.73 -10.21 2.05
C ALA A 34 19.85 -11.45 2.32
N GLU A 35 19.43 -11.62 3.57
CA GLU A 35 18.54 -12.72 3.99
C GLU A 35 17.19 -12.61 3.27
N THR A 36 16.71 -13.73 2.72
CA THR A 36 15.39 -13.82 2.08
C THR A 36 14.44 -14.60 2.96
N ILE A 37 13.17 -14.20 2.92
CA ILE A 37 12.08 -14.93 3.57
C ILE A 37 11.08 -15.43 2.53
N SER A 38 10.55 -16.63 2.76
CA SER A 38 9.48 -17.20 1.94
C SER A 38 8.14 -16.57 2.33
N VAL A 39 7.42 -16.06 1.34
CA VAL A 39 6.15 -15.34 1.55
C VAL A 39 5.06 -15.81 0.59
N TYR A 40 3.82 -15.72 1.04
CA TYR A 40 2.66 -15.65 0.17
C TYR A 40 2.52 -14.21 -0.37
N GLU A 41 2.70 -14.04 -1.68
CA GLU A 41 2.36 -12.82 -2.40
C GLU A 41 0.88 -12.89 -2.77
N VAL A 42 0.06 -12.05 -2.11
CA VAL A 42 -1.39 -11.99 -2.31
C VAL A 42 -1.74 -10.67 -3.00
N SER A 43 -2.20 -10.75 -4.24
CA SER A 43 -2.65 -9.61 -5.03
C SER A 43 -4.16 -9.51 -5.03
N PHE A 44 -4.68 -8.32 -4.78
CA PHE A 44 -6.12 -8.06 -4.75
C PHE A 44 -6.60 -7.58 -6.12
N ARG A 45 -7.75 -8.09 -6.55
CA ARG A 45 -8.49 -7.63 -7.72
C ARG A 45 -9.79 -6.99 -7.26
N GLY A 46 -9.74 -5.69 -6.96
CA GLY A 46 -10.92 -4.89 -6.65
C GLY A 46 -11.53 -4.23 -7.88
N SER A 47 -12.77 -3.76 -7.72
CA SER A 47 -13.44 -2.86 -8.65
C SER A 47 -13.16 -1.39 -8.30
N ASP A 48 -13.44 -0.48 -9.24
CA ASP A 48 -13.26 0.97 -9.04
C ASP A 48 -14.02 1.50 -7.82
N GLU A 49 -15.23 0.99 -7.56
CA GLU A 49 -16.03 1.34 -6.37
C GLU A 49 -15.32 0.98 -5.06
N GLN A 50 -14.60 -0.15 -5.04
CA GLN A 50 -13.85 -0.59 -3.87
C GLN A 50 -12.57 0.22 -3.67
N TYR A 51 -12.02 0.81 -4.73
CA TYR A 51 -10.78 1.57 -4.67
C TYR A 51 -10.96 3.08 -4.45
N ARG A 52 -12.16 3.63 -4.69
CA ARG A 52 -12.45 5.06 -4.43
C ARG A 52 -12.00 5.55 -3.02
N PRO A 53 -12.25 4.80 -1.92
CA PRO A 53 -11.77 5.22 -0.60
C PRO A 53 -10.24 5.30 -0.50
N LEU A 54 -9.51 4.43 -1.19
CA LEU A 54 -8.04 4.45 -1.21
C LEU A 54 -7.52 5.65 -2.00
N VAL A 55 -8.15 5.99 -3.11
CA VAL A 55 -7.79 7.18 -3.89
C VAL A 55 -8.04 8.45 -3.08
N LEU A 56 -9.15 8.53 -2.33
CA LEU A 56 -9.42 9.64 -1.42
C LEU A 56 -8.28 9.80 -0.40
N GLN A 57 -7.94 8.72 0.30
CA GLN A 57 -6.84 8.72 1.26
C GLN A 57 -5.50 9.15 0.62
N HIS A 58 -5.24 8.71 -0.61
CA HIS A 58 -4.03 9.07 -1.35
C HIS A 58 -3.98 10.58 -1.67
N ILE A 59 -5.10 11.15 -2.14
CA ILE A 59 -5.23 12.59 -2.42
C ILE A 59 -5.12 13.42 -1.14
N GLU A 60 -5.69 12.95 -0.03
CA GLU A 60 -5.53 13.58 1.29
C GLU A 60 -4.05 13.58 1.73
N GLN A 61 -3.33 12.47 1.54
CA GLN A 61 -1.90 12.37 1.83
C GLN A 61 -1.03 13.31 0.98
N MET A 62 -1.48 13.68 -0.23
CA MET A 62 -0.84 14.72 -1.04
C MET A 62 -1.03 16.14 -0.50
N GLY A 63 -1.81 16.31 0.58
CA GLY A 63 -2.07 17.60 1.21
C GLY A 63 -3.11 18.45 0.49
N LEU A 64 -3.89 17.86 -0.42
CA LEU A 64 -4.90 18.58 -1.21
C LEU A 64 -6.15 18.92 -0.38
N ALA A 65 -6.42 18.17 0.69
CA ALA A 65 -7.59 18.36 1.54
C ALA A 65 -7.63 19.74 2.25
N ASP A 66 -6.46 20.32 2.55
CA ASP A 66 -6.34 21.61 3.24
C ASP A 66 -6.20 22.80 2.27
N HIS A 67 -6.28 22.56 0.96
CA HIS A 67 -6.05 23.61 -0.03
C HIS A 67 -7.27 24.55 -0.16
N PRO A 68 -7.15 25.86 0.14
CA PRO A 68 -8.29 26.76 0.34
C PRO A 68 -9.15 27.03 -0.90
N ASN A 69 -8.62 26.74 -2.09
CA ASN A 69 -9.30 26.94 -3.38
C ASN A 69 -9.73 25.63 -4.04
N LEU A 70 -9.70 24.52 -3.32
CA LEU A 70 -9.96 23.19 -3.88
C LEU A 70 -11.19 22.58 -3.19
N ASN A 71 -12.19 22.22 -3.99
CA ASN A 71 -13.34 21.48 -3.53
C ASN A 71 -13.07 19.98 -3.71
N MET A 72 -12.94 19.26 -2.61
CA MET A 72 -12.65 17.82 -2.64
C MET A 72 -13.76 17.00 -3.30
N ASP A 73 -15.02 17.43 -3.22
CA ASP A 73 -16.13 16.71 -3.88
C ASP A 73 -15.97 16.75 -5.40
N ASP A 74 -15.68 17.94 -5.96
CA ASP A 74 -15.46 18.13 -7.41
C ASP A 74 -14.23 17.32 -7.88
N VAL A 75 -13.15 17.32 -7.09
CA VAL A 75 -11.96 16.52 -7.38
C VAL A 75 -12.30 15.03 -7.39
N MET A 76 -13.05 14.53 -6.40
CA MET A 76 -13.43 13.12 -6.31
C MET A 76 -14.42 12.67 -7.40
N GLU A 77 -15.22 13.59 -7.94
CA GLU A 77 -16.07 13.33 -9.10
C GLU A 77 -15.29 13.24 -10.41
N SER A 78 -14.17 13.98 -10.53
CA SER A 78 -13.32 14.00 -11.72
C SER A 78 -12.38 12.79 -11.88
N ILE A 79 -12.29 11.92 -10.87
CA ILE A 79 -11.33 10.80 -10.87
C ILE A 79 -11.76 9.72 -11.86
N GLU A 80 -10.87 9.38 -12.78
CA GLU A 80 -10.96 8.18 -13.61
C GLU A 80 -9.85 7.20 -13.20
N ILE A 81 -10.25 6.09 -12.56
CA ILE A 81 -9.31 5.05 -12.13
C ILE A 81 -8.95 4.21 -13.35
N GLU A 82 -7.67 4.23 -13.75
CA GLU A 82 -7.18 3.34 -14.80
C GLU A 82 -6.83 1.97 -14.22
N ARG A 83 -6.10 1.97 -13.10
CA ARG A 83 -5.62 0.75 -12.45
C ARG A 83 -5.16 1.02 -11.03
N ILE A 84 -5.61 0.18 -10.10
CA ILE A 84 -5.04 0.10 -8.75
C ILE A 84 -4.68 -1.34 -8.47
N ASP A 85 -3.39 -1.57 -8.22
CA ASP A 85 -2.86 -2.89 -7.85
C ASP A 85 -2.46 -2.86 -6.39
N MET A 86 -3.01 -3.75 -5.58
CA MET A 86 -2.61 -3.93 -4.19
C MET A 86 -2.01 -5.32 -4.02
N THR A 87 -0.88 -5.40 -3.34
CA THR A 87 -0.19 -6.65 -3.07
C THR A 87 0.30 -6.67 -1.63
N ILE A 88 0.03 -7.76 -0.92
CA ILE A 88 0.60 -8.03 0.40
C ILE A 88 1.55 -9.21 0.33
N PHE A 89 2.57 -9.17 1.19
CA PHE A 89 3.54 -10.24 1.34
C PHE A 89 3.47 -10.73 2.78
N VAL A 90 2.98 -11.95 2.92
CA VAL A 90 2.70 -12.60 4.21
C VAL A 90 3.69 -13.72 4.40
N ASP A 91 4.40 -13.76 5.52
CA ASP A 91 5.32 -14.84 5.84
C ASP A 91 4.61 -16.20 5.89
N VAL A 92 5.24 -17.22 5.30
CA VAL A 92 4.62 -18.56 5.18
C VAL A 92 4.56 -19.30 6.52
N GLU A 93 5.50 -19.04 7.43
CA GLU A 93 5.63 -19.75 8.70
C GLU A 93 4.84 -19.06 9.82
N THR A 94 4.98 -17.74 9.94
CA THR A 94 4.41 -16.92 11.02
C THR A 94 3.06 -16.31 10.66
N PHE A 95 2.74 -16.20 9.36
CA PHE A 95 1.59 -15.46 8.83
C PHE A 95 1.61 -13.95 9.10
N ASP A 96 2.78 -13.41 9.44
CA ASP A 96 2.97 -11.98 9.65
C ASP A 96 3.06 -11.22 8.31
N VAL A 97 2.48 -10.03 8.25
CA VAL A 97 2.52 -9.18 7.05
C VAL A 97 3.81 -8.37 7.04
N HIS A 98 4.73 -8.66 6.13
CA HIS A 98 6.01 -7.94 6.05
C HIS A 98 5.98 -6.72 5.13
N ARG A 99 5.18 -6.80 4.07
CA ARG A 99 5.13 -5.74 3.06
C ARG A 99 3.72 -5.57 2.53
N PHE A 100 3.34 -4.31 2.36
CA PHE A 100 2.13 -3.91 1.66
C PHE A 100 2.54 -2.92 0.57
N GLN A 101 2.17 -3.23 -0.67
CA GLN A 101 2.47 -2.42 -1.84
C GLN A 101 1.15 -2.04 -2.51
N THR A 102 0.99 -0.76 -2.83
CA THR A 102 -0.11 -0.27 -3.65
C THR A 102 0.45 0.56 -4.79
N ARG A 103 0.02 0.25 -6.02
CA ARG A 103 0.29 1.06 -7.19
C ARG A 103 -0.98 1.77 -7.60
N PHE A 104 -0.92 3.10 -7.64
CA PHE A 104 -2.01 3.95 -8.07
C PHE A 104 -1.78 4.38 -9.50
N ARG A 105 -2.80 4.22 -10.35
CA ARG A 105 -2.84 4.82 -11.67
C ARG A 105 -4.23 5.36 -11.96
N TYR A 106 -4.36 6.68 -11.96
CA TYR A 106 -5.62 7.36 -12.21
C TYR A 106 -5.38 8.76 -12.77
N THR A 107 -6.40 9.29 -13.43
CA THR A 107 -6.45 10.69 -13.84
C THR A 107 -7.36 11.46 -12.90
N VAL A 108 -7.04 12.73 -12.68
CA VAL A 108 -7.82 13.62 -11.82
C VAL A 108 -7.68 15.06 -12.31
N GLU A 109 -8.74 15.85 -12.20
CA GLU A 109 -8.71 17.28 -12.47
C GLU A 109 -8.46 18.05 -11.18
N ILE A 110 -7.40 18.86 -11.15
CA ILE A 110 -7.02 19.67 -10.00
C ILE A 110 -6.79 21.11 -10.48
N LEU A 111 -7.60 22.06 -10.00
CA LEU A 111 -7.50 23.48 -10.37
C LEU A 111 -7.56 23.71 -11.90
N ASP A 112 -8.53 23.08 -12.57
CA ASP A 112 -8.73 23.11 -14.03
C ASP A 112 -7.56 22.49 -14.85
N GLU A 113 -6.66 21.74 -14.19
CA GLU A 113 -5.58 20.99 -14.84
C GLU A 113 -5.77 19.48 -14.68
N PHE A 114 -5.77 18.76 -15.80
CA PHE A 114 -5.73 17.30 -15.79
C PHE A 114 -4.34 16.81 -15.38
N ARG A 115 -4.31 15.96 -14.36
CA ARG A 115 -3.10 15.30 -13.87
C ARG A 115 -3.24 13.80 -13.97
N VAL A 116 -2.15 13.16 -14.36
CA VAL A 116 -1.98 11.70 -14.31
C VAL A 116 -1.18 11.38 -13.07
N ILE A 117 -1.75 10.57 -12.19
CA ILE A 117 -1.06 10.00 -11.04
C ILE A 117 -0.64 8.58 -11.42
N ASP A 118 0.66 8.28 -11.40
CA ASP A 118 1.24 6.93 -11.55
C ASP A 118 2.31 6.76 -10.47
N GLU A 119 1.85 6.34 -9.29
CA GLU A 119 2.66 6.32 -8.08
C GLU A 119 2.62 4.94 -7.41
N SER A 120 3.64 4.65 -6.60
CA SER A 120 3.73 3.39 -5.85
C SER A 120 4.01 3.70 -4.39
N LEU A 121 3.09 3.27 -3.52
CA LEU A 121 3.25 3.29 -2.08
C LEU A 121 3.78 1.94 -1.62
N LEU A 122 4.84 1.96 -0.83
CA LEU A 122 5.44 0.78 -0.23
C LEU A 122 5.52 0.95 1.28
N LEU A 123 4.82 0.07 2.01
CA LEU A 123 4.91 -0.04 3.46
C LEU A 123 5.64 -1.35 3.80
N ARG A 124 6.57 -1.25 4.76
CA ARG A 124 7.30 -2.39 5.30
C ARG A 124 7.06 -2.45 6.80
N PHE A 125 6.81 -3.65 7.32
CA PHE A 125 6.53 -3.89 8.73
C PHE A 125 7.65 -4.76 9.31
N GLN A 126 8.21 -4.32 10.43
CA GLN A 126 9.30 -5.00 11.13
C GLN A 126 8.80 -5.63 12.44
N ASN A 127 7.99 -4.86 13.19
CA ASN A 127 7.55 -5.24 14.52
C ASN A 127 6.09 -5.68 14.47
N HIS A 128 5.84 -6.95 14.77
CA HIS A 128 4.51 -7.54 14.79
C HIS A 128 4.08 -7.76 16.24
N ASN A 129 3.03 -7.07 16.66
CA ASN A 129 2.45 -7.17 18.01
C ASN A 129 3.37 -6.74 19.18
N GLU A 130 4.45 -6.00 18.90
CA GLU A 130 5.30 -5.38 19.93
C GLU A 130 4.54 -4.25 20.66
N PRO A 131 4.56 -4.20 22.01
CA PRO A 131 3.95 -3.12 22.76
C PRO A 131 4.74 -1.83 22.57
N VAL A 132 4.12 -0.82 21.93
CA VAL A 132 4.73 0.50 21.78
C VAL A 132 4.38 1.36 23.00
N SER A 133 5.39 1.78 23.76
CA SER A 133 5.23 2.83 24.77
C SER A 133 5.05 4.18 24.07
N ILE A 134 3.87 4.77 24.19
CA ILE A 134 3.47 6.01 23.50
C ILE A 134 4.25 7.25 24.01
N GLU A 135 5.06 7.11 25.07
CA GLU A 135 5.79 8.22 25.69
C GLU A 135 6.94 8.80 24.83
N GLU A 136 7.40 8.12 23.78
CA GLU A 136 8.54 8.58 22.95
C GLU A 136 8.16 9.32 21.65
N LYS A 137 6.87 9.62 21.39
CA LYS A 137 6.44 10.28 20.13
C LYS A 137 5.96 11.74 20.24
N ILE A 138 6.25 12.44 21.34
CA ILE A 138 5.92 13.88 21.50
C ILE A 138 7.15 14.80 21.32
N GLU A 139 8.35 14.25 21.13
CA GLU A 139 9.53 15.06 20.77
C GLU A 139 10.10 14.59 19.43
N GLY A 140 9.66 15.25 18.36
CA GLY A 140 10.15 15.09 16.98
C GLY A 140 9.47 16.07 16.05
#